data_AF-A0A8J8EBM2-F1
#
_entry.id   AF-A0A8J8EBM2-F1
#
_cell.length_a   1.000
_cell.length_b   1.000
_cell.length_c   1.000
_cell.angle_alpha   90.00
_cell.angle_beta   90.00
_cell.angle_gamma   90.00
#
_symmetry.space_group_name_H-M   'P 1'
#
loop_
_entity.id
_entity.type
_entity.pdbx_description
1 polymer ?
#
loop_
_entity_poly.entity_id
_entity_poly.type
_entity_poly.pdbx_seq_one_letter_code
_entity_poly.pdbx_strand_id
1 'polypeptide(L)'
;MNAQDAAPIIVPLMVPFIDGVARKVRAVIQKRVGPSIVQSWYDLLSFLRVECNSPVDSLTFRLAPYIAFASAIGMLLFLPFGEKAPFGFEGDVIAFIYVFTMFSAAVVMGALSVPSSYTSAGAGREVTMSIAFKPLFAVVIGIFAMKTGALTIEDIAPALKPSISVLGAYLLLIYLTYVEAGFVPYDIAEAETELLGGPLAEYSGRLFAIMLWAFQIKRFAMIWLLASMLVLPFVSGGAVLLFQCGAFALLFLGMVVYEAMSARYRIDQAVRNGTLALTLGIFLLLVGWMGW
;
A
#
# COMPACT_ATOMS: atom_id res chain seq x y z
N MET A 1 21.03 15.03 9.95
CA MET A 1 20.26 14.16 9.03
C MET A 1 19.02 14.95 8.65
N ASN A 2 18.85 15.25 7.36
CA ASN A 2 17.61 15.87 6.91
C ASN A 2 16.44 14.90 7.16
N ALA A 3 15.23 15.41 7.36
CA ALA A 3 14.04 14.58 7.62
C ALA A 3 13.80 13.54 6.50
N GLN A 4 14.25 13.85 5.28
CA GLN A 4 14.16 13.03 4.08
C GLN A 4 15.06 11.79 4.19
N ASP A 5 16.36 11.97 4.43
CA ASP A 5 17.31 10.85 4.55
C ASP A 5 16.99 9.91 5.72
N ALA A 6 16.32 10.44 6.74
CA ALA A 6 15.93 9.68 7.93
C ALA A 6 14.63 8.89 7.74
N ALA A 7 13.76 9.30 6.83
CA ALA A 7 12.45 8.70 6.62
C ALA A 7 12.46 7.20 6.31
N PRO A 8 13.29 6.67 5.39
CA PRO A 8 13.31 5.23 5.11
C PRO A 8 13.78 4.37 6.30
N ILE A 9 14.41 4.97 7.32
CA ILE A 9 14.83 4.29 8.55
C ILE A 9 13.75 4.44 9.64
N ILE A 10 13.20 5.65 9.80
CA ILE A 10 12.21 5.97 10.84
C ILE A 10 10.87 5.32 10.54
N VAL A 11 10.43 5.34 9.28
CA VAL A 11 9.10 4.85 8.88
C VAL A 11 8.92 3.36 9.21
N PRO A 12 9.83 2.43 8.83
CA PRO A 12 9.70 1.03 9.22
C PRO A 12 9.57 0.84 10.73
N LEU A 13 10.19 1.70 11.53
CA LEU A 13 10.08 1.64 13.00
C LEU A 13 8.75 2.19 13.53
N MET A 14 8.15 3.15 12.83
CA MET A 14 6.86 3.74 13.20
C MET A 14 5.66 2.86 12.81
N VAL A 15 5.77 2.15 11.69
CA VAL A 15 4.69 1.38 11.08
C VAL A 15 4.00 0.39 12.04
N PRO A 16 4.70 -0.38 12.90
CA PRO A 16 4.03 -1.25 13.85
C PRO A 16 3.22 -0.49 14.91
N PHE A 17 3.63 0.72 15.32
CA PHE A 17 2.81 1.55 16.21
C PHE A 17 1.52 2.01 15.50
N ILE A 18 1.61 2.33 14.21
CA ILE A 18 0.45 2.72 13.39
C ILE A 18 -0.55 1.56 13.28
N ASP A 19 -0.08 0.33 13.09
CA ASP A 19 -0.94 -0.87 13.17
C ASP A 19 -1.57 -1.03 14.55
N GLY A 20 -0.82 -0.81 15.62
CA GLY A 20 -1.34 -0.82 16.99
C GLY A 20 -2.47 0.19 17.20
N VAL A 21 -2.39 1.38 16.60
CA VAL A 21 -3.47 2.38 16.59
C VAL A 21 -4.68 1.82 15.85
N ALA A 22 -4.52 1.21 14.67
CA ALA A 22 -5.63 0.59 13.94
C ALA A 22 -6.35 -0.48 14.78
N ARG A 23 -5.59 -1.36 15.44
CA ARG A 23 -6.16 -2.38 16.35
C ARG A 23 -6.98 -1.76 17.48
N LYS A 24 -6.51 -0.64 18.04
CA LYS A 24 -7.24 0.08 19.09
C LYS A 24 -8.53 0.70 18.56
N VAL A 25 -8.48 1.37 17.40
CA VAL A 25 -9.65 1.99 16.76
C VAL A 25 -10.71 0.94 16.44
N ARG A 26 -10.33 -0.19 15.82
CA ARG A 26 -11.23 -1.31 15.54
C ARG A 26 -11.91 -1.82 16.81
N ALA A 27 -11.15 -1.96 17.90
CA ALA A 27 -11.69 -2.43 19.17
C ALA A 27 -12.70 -1.45 19.80
N VAL A 28 -12.43 -0.14 19.71
CA VAL A 28 -13.35 0.91 20.18
C VAL A 28 -14.67 0.86 19.40
N ILE A 29 -14.62 0.74 18.07
CA ILE A 29 -15.82 0.63 17.22
C ILE A 29 -16.63 -0.61 17.58
N GLN A 30 -15.95 -1.73 17.85
CA GLN A 30 -16.57 -3.00 18.24
C GLN A 30 -16.97 -3.06 19.73
N LYS A 31 -16.82 -1.96 20.48
CA LYS A 31 -17.09 -1.88 21.93
C LYS A 31 -16.39 -2.95 22.76
N ARG A 32 -15.15 -3.31 22.40
CA ARG A 32 -14.29 -4.22 23.16
C ARG A 32 -12.99 -3.54 23.58
N VAL A 33 -12.34 -4.09 24.60
CA VAL A 33 -11.03 -3.59 25.03
C VAL A 33 -9.97 -4.11 24.06
N GLY A 34 -9.41 -3.21 23.24
CA GLY A 34 -8.32 -3.52 22.33
C GLY A 34 -6.94 -3.55 23.02
N PRO A 35 -5.95 -4.19 22.38
CA PRO A 35 -4.58 -4.28 22.89
C PRO A 35 -3.91 -2.92 23.05
N SER A 36 -2.73 -2.89 23.65
CA SER A 36 -1.91 -1.68 23.73
C SER A 36 -1.38 -1.27 22.34
N ILE A 37 -1.06 0.01 22.15
CA ILE A 37 -0.50 0.51 20.88
C ILE A 37 0.87 -0.13 20.57
N VAL A 38 1.61 -0.52 21.61
CA VAL A 38 2.94 -1.15 21.49
C VAL A 38 2.82 -2.65 21.17
N GLN A 39 1.62 -3.24 21.19
CA GLN A 39 1.43 -4.68 21.04
C GLN A 39 1.98 -5.21 19.72
N SER A 40 1.72 -4.54 18.60
CA SER A 40 2.18 -5.00 17.28
C SER A 40 3.71 -5.06 17.20
N TRP A 41 4.42 -4.22 17.96
CA TRP A 41 5.87 -4.31 18.11
C TRP A 41 6.30 -5.54 18.91
N TYR A 42 5.62 -5.84 20.01
CA TYR A 42 5.90 -7.06 20.79
C TYR A 42 5.64 -8.32 19.98
N ASP A 43 4.57 -8.34 19.18
CA ASP A 43 4.23 -9.47 18.31
C ASP A 43 5.35 -9.70 17.27
N LEU A 44 5.79 -8.63 16.57
CA LEU A 44 6.88 -8.72 15.60
C LEU A 44 8.19 -9.20 16.25
N LEU A 45 8.57 -8.62 17.39
CA LEU A 45 9.80 -9.01 18.10
C LEU A 45 9.73 -10.45 18.62
N SER A 46 8.55 -10.92 19.02
CA SER A 46 8.33 -12.30 19.43
C SER A 46 8.60 -13.24 18.24
N PHE A 47 7.97 -12.99 17.09
CA PHE A 47 8.15 -13.84 15.91
C PHE A 47 9.57 -13.80 15.33
N LEU A 48 10.25 -12.65 15.35
CA LEU A 48 11.64 -12.53 14.88
C LEU A 48 12.63 -13.41 15.65
N ARG A 49 12.35 -13.67 16.94
CA ARG A 49 13.18 -14.51 17.82
C ARG A 49 12.95 -16.01 17.62
N VAL A 50 11.85 -16.40 16.99
CA VAL A 50 11.50 -17.80 16.76
C VAL A 50 12.21 -18.30 15.49
N GLU A 51 12.71 -19.53 15.55
CA GLU A 51 13.33 -20.19 14.38
C GLU A 51 12.28 -20.46 13.30
N CYS A 52 12.70 -20.32 12.04
CA CYS A 52 11.82 -20.56 10.91
C CYS A 52 11.74 -22.06 10.62
N ASN A 53 10.54 -22.61 10.64
CA ASN A 53 10.28 -23.91 10.04
C ASN A 53 9.81 -23.69 8.60
N SER A 54 10.64 -24.08 7.63
CA SER A 54 10.31 -23.98 6.20
C SER A 54 9.71 -25.30 5.74
N PRO A 55 8.48 -25.32 5.19
CA PRO A 55 7.85 -26.56 4.75
C PRO A 55 8.53 -27.16 3.52
N VAL A 56 9.25 -26.32 2.75
CA VAL A 56 9.99 -26.71 1.54
C VAL A 56 11.40 -26.11 1.60
N ASP A 57 12.40 -26.85 1.12
CA ASP A 57 13.74 -26.31 0.91
C ASP A 57 13.85 -25.60 -0.46
N SER A 58 13.08 -24.53 -0.63
CA SER A 58 13.14 -23.69 -1.82
C SER A 58 13.76 -22.34 -1.50
N LEU A 59 14.69 -21.92 -2.35
CA LEU A 59 15.34 -20.61 -2.24
C LEU A 59 14.33 -19.48 -2.48
N THR A 60 13.37 -19.70 -3.36
CA THR A 60 12.28 -18.75 -3.67
C THR A 60 11.40 -18.47 -2.44
N PHE A 61 11.01 -19.50 -1.69
CA PHE A 61 10.23 -19.33 -0.46
C PHE A 61 11.01 -18.56 0.61
N ARG A 62 12.30 -18.88 0.78
CA ARG A 62 13.16 -18.17 1.75
C ARG A 62 13.41 -16.72 1.38
N LEU A 63 13.59 -16.41 0.09
CA LEU A 63 13.90 -15.06 -0.38
C LEU A 63 12.65 -14.17 -0.53
N ALA A 64 11.47 -14.73 -0.79
CA ALA A 64 10.26 -13.96 -1.05
C ALA A 64 9.95 -12.90 0.03
N PRO A 65 9.97 -13.19 1.35
CA PRO A 65 9.75 -12.18 2.37
C PRO A 65 10.79 -11.06 2.37
N TYR A 66 12.07 -11.38 2.12
CA TYR A 66 13.14 -10.37 2.06
C TYR A 66 13.00 -9.49 0.83
N ILE A 67 12.60 -10.05 -0.32
CA ILE A 67 12.34 -9.27 -1.54
C ILE A 67 11.13 -8.36 -1.30
N ALA A 68 10.03 -8.87 -0.75
CA ALA A 68 8.86 -8.06 -0.42
C ALA A 68 9.22 -6.91 0.55
N PHE A 69 10.01 -7.20 1.58
CA PHE A 69 10.48 -6.19 2.54
C PHE A 69 11.38 -5.13 1.88
N ALA A 70 12.33 -5.56 1.06
CA ALA A 70 13.21 -4.66 0.31
C ALA A 70 12.42 -3.79 -0.67
N SER A 71 11.43 -4.35 -1.37
CA SER A 71 10.53 -3.60 -2.25
C SER A 71 9.70 -2.58 -1.46
N ALA A 72 9.16 -2.96 -0.30
CA ALA A 72 8.37 -2.05 0.55
C ALA A 72 9.21 -0.87 1.06
N ILE A 73 10.47 -1.09 1.46
CA ILE A 73 11.41 -0.01 1.80
C ILE A 73 11.76 0.81 0.56
N GLY A 74 12.00 0.15 -0.58
CA GLY A 74 12.30 0.79 -1.85
C GLY A 74 11.21 1.78 -2.27
N MET A 75 9.94 1.45 -2.03
CA MET A 75 8.81 2.38 -2.27
C MET A 75 8.96 3.68 -1.47
N LEU A 76 9.45 3.63 -0.22
CA LEU A 76 9.62 4.83 0.62
C LEU A 76 10.65 5.80 0.05
N LEU A 77 11.64 5.32 -0.70
CA LEU A 77 12.70 6.17 -1.25
C LEU A 77 12.20 7.16 -2.29
N PHE A 78 11.12 6.83 -3.00
CA PHE A 78 10.52 7.68 -4.02
C PHE A 78 9.45 8.64 -3.46
N LEU A 79 9.07 8.50 -2.19
CA LEU A 79 8.01 9.30 -1.60
C LEU A 79 8.55 10.61 -1.04
N PRO A 80 7.91 11.76 -1.33
CA PRO A 80 8.31 13.03 -0.77
C PRO A 80 7.95 13.08 0.72
N PHE A 81 8.97 13.31 1.55
CA PHE A 81 8.83 13.59 2.98
C PHE A 81 9.11 15.08 3.20
N GLY A 82 8.04 15.88 3.30
CA GLY A 82 8.11 17.31 3.04
C GLY A 82 8.02 17.58 1.54
N GLU A 83 8.87 18.47 1.03
CA GLU A 83 8.84 18.88 -0.38
C GLU A 83 9.65 17.98 -1.32
N LYS A 84 10.64 17.24 -0.80
CA LYS A 84 11.52 16.39 -1.62
C LYS A 84 11.48 14.95 -1.16
N ALA A 85 11.70 14.04 -2.10
CA ALA A 85 11.94 12.64 -1.84
C ALA A 85 13.42 12.41 -1.50
N PRO A 86 13.73 11.36 -0.73
CA PRO A 86 15.11 10.94 -0.48
C PRO A 86 15.86 10.60 -1.77
N PHE A 87 15.16 10.04 -2.76
CA PHE A 87 15.72 9.64 -4.04
C PHE A 87 14.75 9.94 -5.19
N GLY A 88 14.89 11.14 -5.78
CA GLY A 88 14.15 11.58 -6.96
C GLY A 88 15.00 11.53 -8.23
N PHE A 89 14.43 11.03 -9.32
CA PHE A 89 15.00 11.10 -10.66
C PHE A 89 13.89 11.17 -11.71
N GLU A 90 14.23 11.54 -12.94
CA GLU A 90 13.26 11.65 -14.03
C GLU A 90 12.60 10.28 -14.32
N GLY A 91 11.32 10.13 -13.98
CA GLY A 91 10.60 8.85 -14.08
C GLY A 91 10.49 8.04 -12.76
N ASP A 92 10.74 8.66 -11.60
CA ASP A 92 10.59 8.01 -10.29
C ASP A 92 9.20 7.37 -10.07
N VAL A 93 8.11 7.95 -10.62
CA VAL A 93 6.75 7.41 -10.47
C VAL A 93 6.62 6.07 -11.17
N ILE A 94 7.26 5.93 -12.33
CA ILE A 94 7.27 4.67 -13.09
C ILE A 94 8.05 3.62 -12.30
N ALA A 95 9.21 4.01 -11.74
CA ALA A 95 9.99 3.12 -10.88
C ALA A 95 9.21 2.69 -9.63
N PHE A 96 8.44 3.60 -9.02
CA PHE A 96 7.54 3.28 -7.91
C PHE A 96 6.53 2.19 -8.31
N ILE A 97 5.91 2.28 -9.48
CA ILE A 97 4.97 1.25 -9.99
C ILE A 97 5.67 -0.10 -10.17
N TYR A 98 6.90 -0.12 -10.67
CA TYR A 98 7.67 -1.36 -10.82
C TYR A 98 8.03 -1.98 -9.48
N VAL A 99 8.53 -1.19 -8.54
CA VAL A 99 8.88 -1.68 -7.18
C VAL A 99 7.63 -2.15 -6.45
N PHE A 100 6.51 -1.44 -6.62
CA PHE A 100 5.22 -1.86 -6.10
C PHE A 100 4.73 -3.18 -6.71
N THR A 101 4.94 -3.36 -8.01
CA THR A 101 4.61 -4.62 -8.70
C THR A 101 5.52 -5.75 -8.24
N MET A 102 6.80 -5.46 -7.98
CA MET A 102 7.79 -6.40 -7.45
C MET A 102 7.39 -6.91 -6.06
N PHE A 103 6.81 -6.06 -5.21
CA PHE A 103 6.25 -6.47 -3.92
C PHE A 103 5.20 -7.59 -4.08
N SER A 104 4.16 -7.39 -4.90
CA SER A 104 3.14 -8.43 -5.11
C SER A 104 3.71 -9.66 -5.80
N ALA A 105 4.65 -9.48 -6.73
CA ALA A 105 5.31 -10.62 -7.37
C ALA A 105 6.07 -11.47 -6.35
N ALA A 106 6.76 -10.85 -5.39
CA ALA A 106 7.44 -11.57 -4.31
C ALA A 106 6.45 -12.35 -3.43
N VAL A 107 5.31 -11.75 -3.07
CA VAL A 107 4.22 -12.41 -2.32
C VAL A 107 3.74 -13.66 -3.07
N VAL A 108 3.44 -13.51 -4.37
CA VAL A 108 2.94 -14.60 -5.22
C VAL A 108 3.99 -15.70 -5.43
N MET A 109 5.24 -15.34 -5.68
CA MET A 109 6.33 -16.32 -5.83
C MET A 109 6.54 -17.14 -4.57
N GLY A 110 6.53 -16.50 -3.41
CA GLY A 110 6.62 -17.18 -2.12
C GLY A 110 5.45 -18.16 -1.91
N ALA A 111 4.23 -17.70 -2.22
CA ALA A 111 3.01 -18.49 -2.08
C ALA A 111 2.97 -19.71 -3.01
N LEU A 112 3.41 -19.57 -4.27
CA LEU A 112 3.46 -20.67 -5.25
C LEU A 112 4.61 -21.66 -5.02
N SER A 113 5.57 -21.32 -4.15
CA SER A 113 6.71 -22.18 -3.85
C SER A 113 6.37 -23.34 -2.90
N VAL A 114 5.19 -23.32 -2.28
CA VAL A 114 4.73 -24.36 -1.34
C VAL A 114 3.60 -25.17 -1.98
N PRO A 115 3.62 -26.51 -1.91
CA PRO A 115 2.56 -27.37 -2.44
C PRO A 115 1.34 -27.37 -1.50
N SER A 116 0.63 -26.25 -1.43
CA SER A 116 -0.57 -26.07 -0.61
C SER A 116 -1.70 -25.47 -1.44
N SER A 117 -2.88 -26.09 -1.39
CA SER A 117 -4.05 -25.64 -2.15
C SER A 117 -4.54 -24.27 -1.68
N TYR A 118 -4.39 -23.96 -0.39
CA TYR A 118 -4.82 -22.67 0.17
C TYR A 118 -3.89 -21.53 -0.24
N THR A 119 -2.59 -21.76 -0.18
CA THR A 119 -1.57 -20.77 -0.53
C THR A 119 -1.56 -20.48 -2.03
N SER A 120 -1.74 -21.50 -2.87
CA SER A 120 -1.88 -21.33 -4.33
C SER A 120 -3.18 -20.61 -4.71
N ALA A 121 -4.30 -20.89 -4.03
CA ALA A 121 -5.54 -20.14 -4.23
C ALA A 121 -5.40 -18.67 -3.80
N GLY A 122 -4.72 -18.39 -2.68
CA GLY A 122 -4.41 -17.02 -2.24
C GLY A 122 -3.50 -16.27 -3.23
N ALA A 123 -2.49 -16.96 -3.78
CA ALA A 123 -1.64 -16.41 -4.83
C ALA A 123 -2.46 -16.04 -6.09
N GLY A 124 -3.39 -16.92 -6.51
CA GLY A 124 -4.28 -16.64 -7.65
C GLY A 124 -5.15 -15.40 -7.45
N ARG A 125 -5.63 -15.17 -6.21
CA ARG A 125 -6.39 -13.96 -5.85
C ARG A 125 -5.51 -12.71 -5.88
N GLU A 126 -4.30 -12.75 -5.34
CA GLU A 126 -3.36 -11.63 -5.40
C GLU A 126 -2.98 -11.26 -6.84
N VAL A 127 -2.76 -12.25 -7.72
CA VAL A 127 -2.53 -12.02 -9.15
C VAL A 127 -3.75 -11.36 -9.80
N THR A 128 -4.95 -11.86 -9.52
CA THR A 128 -6.19 -11.33 -10.09
C THR A 128 -6.41 -9.87 -9.66
N MET A 129 -6.20 -9.55 -8.38
CA MET A 129 -6.30 -8.18 -7.87
C MET A 129 -5.21 -7.28 -8.48
N SER A 130 -3.97 -7.76 -8.56
CA SER A 130 -2.88 -7.03 -9.21
C SER A 130 -3.19 -6.67 -10.66
N ILE A 131 -3.76 -7.61 -11.44
CA ILE A 131 -4.13 -7.38 -12.83
C ILE A 131 -5.28 -6.36 -12.94
N ALA A 132 -6.23 -6.39 -12.01
CA ALA A 132 -7.37 -5.47 -12.04
C ALA A 132 -7.00 -4.02 -11.67
N PHE A 133 -6.13 -3.82 -10.67
CA PHE A 133 -5.91 -2.50 -10.06
C PHE A 133 -4.62 -1.79 -10.48
N LYS A 134 -3.54 -2.51 -10.83
CA LYS A 134 -2.28 -1.87 -11.26
C LYS A 134 -2.39 -1.08 -12.57
N PRO A 135 -3.12 -1.55 -13.61
CA PRO A 135 -3.35 -0.74 -14.79
C PRO A 135 -4.14 0.54 -14.47
N LEU A 136 -5.11 0.48 -13.56
CA LEU A 136 -5.85 1.66 -13.11
C LEU A 136 -4.91 2.65 -12.40
N PHE A 137 -3.99 2.17 -11.56
CA PHE A 137 -2.98 3.01 -10.94
C PHE A 137 -2.11 3.72 -11.99
N ALA A 138 -1.66 3.01 -13.03
CA ALA A 138 -0.91 3.61 -14.14
C ALA A 138 -1.71 4.66 -14.91
N VAL A 139 -3.02 4.45 -15.12
CA VAL A 139 -3.90 5.43 -15.76
C VAL A 139 -4.05 6.69 -14.90
N VAL A 140 -4.25 6.54 -13.59
CA VAL A 140 -4.38 7.68 -12.66
C VAL A 140 -3.11 8.51 -12.63
N ILE A 141 -1.94 7.87 -12.52
CA ILE A 141 -0.65 8.55 -12.63
C ILE A 141 -0.49 9.21 -14.01
N GLY A 142 -0.91 8.53 -15.08
CA GLY A 142 -0.88 9.07 -16.45
C GLY A 142 -1.67 10.38 -16.57
N ILE A 143 -2.83 10.49 -15.93
CA ILE A 143 -3.62 11.73 -15.88
C ILE A 143 -2.82 12.86 -15.22
N PHE A 144 -2.18 12.59 -14.08
CA PHE A 144 -1.37 13.59 -13.38
C PHE A 144 -0.13 14.02 -14.19
N ALA A 145 0.57 13.05 -14.79
CA ALA A 145 1.73 13.30 -15.63
C ALA A 145 1.35 14.12 -16.88
N MET A 146 0.21 13.82 -17.51
CA MET A 146 -0.26 14.58 -18.68
C MET A 146 -0.57 16.04 -18.36
N LYS A 147 -1.13 16.33 -17.18
CA LYS A 147 -1.48 17.70 -16.78
C LYS A 147 -0.28 18.54 -16.34
N THR A 148 0.75 17.89 -15.80
CA THR A 148 1.93 18.57 -15.25
C THR A 148 3.12 18.56 -16.23
N GLY A 149 3.16 17.61 -17.16
CA GLY A 149 4.30 17.37 -18.04
C GLY A 149 5.49 16.73 -17.34
N ALA A 150 5.35 16.38 -16.06
CA ALA A 150 6.41 15.82 -15.23
C ALA A 150 6.20 14.32 -14.98
N LEU A 151 7.30 13.59 -14.79
CA LEU A 151 7.31 12.17 -14.43
C LEU A 151 7.90 11.92 -13.05
N THR A 152 8.16 13.00 -12.31
CA THR A 152 8.71 13.05 -10.95
C THR A 152 7.57 13.26 -9.95
N ILE A 153 7.49 12.45 -8.90
CA ILE A 153 6.46 12.58 -7.84
C ILE A 153 6.54 13.96 -7.19
N GLU A 154 7.77 14.46 -7.01
CA GLU A 154 8.06 15.78 -6.42
C GLU A 154 7.51 16.94 -7.24
N ASP A 155 7.55 16.86 -8.57
CA ASP A 155 7.09 17.95 -9.44
C ASP A 155 5.62 17.80 -9.82
N ILE A 156 5.10 16.57 -9.88
CA ILE A 156 3.70 16.31 -10.16
C ILE A 156 2.83 16.92 -9.06
N ALA A 157 3.14 16.64 -7.79
CA ALA A 157 2.28 17.02 -6.68
C ALA A 157 1.97 18.53 -6.58
N PRO A 158 2.97 19.44 -6.59
CA PRO A 158 2.71 20.88 -6.45
C PRO A 158 2.10 21.51 -7.72
N ALA A 159 2.31 20.91 -8.90
CA ALA A 159 1.86 21.48 -10.17
C ALA A 159 0.39 21.17 -10.51
N LEU A 160 -0.29 20.33 -9.72
CA LEU A 160 -1.66 19.90 -9.98
C LEU A 160 -2.68 21.01 -9.68
N LYS A 161 -3.26 21.57 -10.74
CA LYS A 161 -4.39 22.48 -10.65
C LYS A 161 -5.71 21.71 -10.63
N PRO A 162 -6.73 22.18 -9.88
CA PRO A 162 -8.02 21.50 -9.82
C PRO A 162 -8.72 21.58 -11.19
N SER A 163 -8.83 20.43 -11.86
CA SER A 163 -9.62 20.20 -13.07
C SER A 163 -10.56 19.01 -12.84
N ILE A 164 -11.57 18.82 -13.69
CA ILE A 164 -12.54 17.72 -13.51
C ILE A 164 -11.81 16.37 -13.57
N SER A 165 -10.90 16.22 -14.52
CA SER A 165 -10.06 15.02 -14.64
C SER A 165 -9.14 14.81 -13.45
N VAL A 166 -8.55 15.89 -12.90
CA VAL A 166 -7.67 15.81 -11.73
C VAL A 166 -8.45 15.40 -10.48
N LEU A 167 -9.63 15.99 -10.24
CA LEU A 167 -10.50 15.61 -9.12
C LEU A 167 -10.99 14.15 -9.25
N GLY A 168 -11.38 13.73 -10.45
CA GLY A 168 -11.72 12.33 -10.72
C GLY A 168 -10.55 11.38 -10.47
N ALA A 169 -9.33 11.76 -10.89
CA ALA A 169 -8.12 10.99 -10.64
C ALA A 169 -7.79 10.89 -9.14
N TYR A 170 -8.00 11.96 -8.35
CA TYR A 170 -7.87 11.89 -6.89
C TYR A 170 -8.86 10.92 -6.25
N LEU A 171 -10.13 10.93 -6.67
CA LEU A 171 -11.13 9.98 -6.16
C LEU A 171 -10.75 8.53 -6.49
N LEU A 172 -10.27 8.29 -7.71
CA LEU A 172 -9.74 6.98 -8.10
C LEU A 172 -8.48 6.60 -7.32
N LEU A 173 -7.60 7.55 -7.03
CA LEU A 173 -6.41 7.33 -6.20
C LEU A 173 -6.78 6.97 -4.76
N ILE A 174 -7.78 7.64 -4.16
CA ILE A 174 -8.29 7.30 -2.83
C ILE A 174 -8.82 5.86 -2.82
N TYR A 175 -9.62 5.51 -3.83
CA TYR A 175 -10.15 4.16 -3.98
C TYR A 175 -9.04 3.11 -4.17
N LEU A 176 -8.08 3.36 -5.07
CA LEU A 176 -6.93 2.49 -5.29
C LEU A 176 -6.08 2.30 -4.02
N THR A 177 -5.81 3.38 -3.32
CA THR A 177 -5.03 3.36 -2.08
C THR A 177 -5.70 2.47 -1.05
N TYR A 178 -7.03 2.53 -0.95
CA TYR A 178 -7.80 1.65 -0.07
C TYR A 178 -7.65 0.17 -0.44
N VAL A 179 -7.85 -0.16 -1.72
CA VAL A 179 -7.77 -1.52 -2.23
C VAL A 179 -6.38 -2.10 -2.00
N GLU A 180 -5.35 -1.35 -2.39
CA GLU A 180 -3.96 -1.80 -2.34
C GLU A 180 -3.36 -1.76 -0.93
N ALA A 181 -3.89 -0.94 -0.02
CA ALA A 181 -3.54 -0.99 1.40
C ALA A 181 -3.97 -2.31 2.08
N GLY A 182 -4.77 -3.15 1.40
CA GLY A 182 -5.23 -4.43 1.93
C GLY A 182 -6.16 -4.25 3.13
N PHE A 183 -7.02 -3.23 3.10
CA PHE A 183 -8.09 -3.09 4.09
C PHE A 183 -9.30 -3.94 3.67
N VAL A 184 -10.01 -4.53 4.63
CA VAL A 184 -11.36 -5.09 4.40
C VAL A 184 -12.23 -3.96 3.85
N PRO A 185 -12.93 -4.09 2.70
CA PRO A 185 -13.40 -5.36 2.13
C PRO A 185 -12.56 -5.97 1.01
N TYR A 186 -11.41 -5.38 0.65
CA TYR A 186 -10.55 -5.83 -0.46
C TYR A 186 -9.40 -6.75 -0.03
N ASP A 187 -9.30 -7.05 1.27
CA ASP A 187 -8.45 -8.10 1.83
C ASP A 187 -8.97 -9.51 1.46
N ILE A 188 -8.76 -9.89 0.20
CA ILE A 188 -9.30 -11.12 -0.41
C ILE A 188 -8.23 -12.20 -0.57
N ALA A 189 -6.96 -11.80 -0.69
CA ALA A 189 -5.84 -12.72 -0.87
C ALA A 189 -5.44 -13.42 0.43
N GLU A 190 -5.40 -12.72 1.57
CA GLU A 190 -5.08 -13.29 2.87
C GLU A 190 -6.29 -14.05 3.45
N ALA A 191 -7.47 -13.44 3.38
CA ALA A 191 -8.79 -14.00 3.71
C ALA A 191 -8.75 -15.19 4.71
N GLU A 192 -8.41 -14.91 5.97
CA GLU A 192 -8.21 -15.93 7.02
C GLU A 192 -9.35 -16.96 7.13
N THR A 193 -10.60 -16.52 6.93
CA THR A 193 -11.79 -17.36 7.06
C THR A 193 -12.00 -18.31 5.88
N GLU A 194 -11.42 -18.02 4.72
CA GLU A 194 -11.59 -18.82 3.49
C GLU A 194 -10.33 -19.60 3.11
N LEU A 195 -9.14 -19.02 3.37
CA LEU A 195 -7.85 -19.52 2.88
C LEU A 195 -6.80 -19.71 3.98
N LEU A 196 -7.19 -19.74 5.27
CA LEU A 196 -6.27 -19.96 6.40
C LEU A 196 -5.06 -18.99 6.42
N GLY A 197 -5.22 -17.78 5.87
CA GLY A 197 -4.16 -16.77 5.76
C GLY A 197 -3.53 -16.66 4.36
N GLY A 198 -3.97 -17.47 3.39
CA GLY A 198 -3.62 -17.33 1.98
C GLY A 198 -2.11 -17.39 1.75
N PRO A 199 -1.48 -16.36 1.15
CA PRO A 199 -0.02 -16.30 0.95
C PRO A 199 0.81 -16.41 2.23
N LEU A 200 0.23 -16.10 3.40
CA LEU A 200 0.94 -16.07 4.68
C LEU A 200 0.90 -17.39 5.44
N ALA A 201 -0.01 -18.30 5.08
CA ALA A 201 -0.37 -19.47 5.87
C ALA A 201 0.80 -20.41 6.21
N GLU A 202 1.75 -20.53 5.28
CA GLU A 202 2.87 -21.49 5.37
C GLU A 202 4.14 -20.88 5.97
N TYR A 203 4.16 -19.57 6.22
CA TYR A 203 5.31 -18.90 6.82
C TYR A 203 5.28 -19.03 8.35
N SER A 204 6.46 -19.23 8.93
CA SER A 204 6.61 -19.34 10.38
C SER A 204 7.79 -18.50 10.90
N GLY A 205 7.74 -18.16 12.19
CA GLY A 205 8.80 -17.45 12.91
C GLY A 205 9.23 -16.16 12.23
N ARG A 206 10.55 -16.03 11.99
CA ARG A 206 11.15 -14.80 11.45
C ARG A 206 10.67 -14.45 10.04
N LEU A 207 10.46 -15.43 9.16
CA LEU A 207 10.01 -15.16 7.79
C LEU A 207 8.60 -14.56 7.77
N PHE A 208 7.72 -15.08 8.64
CA PHE A 208 6.38 -14.53 8.82
C PHE A 208 6.43 -13.08 9.34
N ALA A 209 7.28 -12.81 10.33
CA ALA A 209 7.45 -11.46 10.88
C ALA A 209 7.90 -10.44 9.83
N ILE A 210 8.89 -10.81 9.01
CA ILE A 210 9.41 -9.95 7.93
C ILE A 210 8.32 -9.69 6.89
N MET A 211 7.55 -10.71 6.54
CA MET A 211 6.47 -10.58 5.58
C MET A 211 5.35 -9.66 6.09
N LEU A 212 4.92 -9.84 7.35
CA LEU A 212 3.96 -8.95 8.00
C LEU A 212 4.48 -7.51 8.03
N TRP A 213 5.76 -7.33 8.38
CA TRP A 213 6.35 -5.99 8.42
C TRP A 213 6.37 -5.34 7.04
N ALA A 214 6.67 -6.11 5.99
CA ALA A 214 6.63 -5.65 4.61
C ALA A 214 5.22 -5.19 4.19
N PHE A 215 4.16 -5.93 4.52
CA PHE A 215 2.77 -5.52 4.26
C PHE A 215 2.40 -4.20 4.95
N GLN A 216 2.83 -4.03 6.19
CA GLN A 216 2.54 -2.81 6.94
C GLN A 216 3.29 -1.60 6.36
N ILE A 217 4.53 -1.79 5.88
CA ILE A 217 5.28 -0.74 5.18
C ILE A 217 4.64 -0.40 3.83
N LYS A 218 4.23 -1.41 3.04
CA LYS A 218 3.47 -1.18 1.79
C LYS A 218 2.22 -0.34 2.06
N ARG A 219 1.44 -0.71 3.08
CA ARG A 219 0.23 0.01 3.49
C ARG A 219 0.55 1.48 3.81
N PHE A 220 1.58 1.73 4.60
CA PHE A 220 2.04 3.09 4.89
C PHE A 220 2.42 3.84 3.62
N ALA A 221 3.23 3.24 2.74
CA ALA A 221 3.73 3.86 1.52
C ALA A 221 2.58 4.31 0.60
N MET A 222 1.55 3.48 0.43
CA MET A 222 0.39 3.81 -0.40
C MET A 222 -0.43 4.97 0.18
N ILE A 223 -0.69 4.97 1.50
CA ILE A 223 -1.45 6.05 2.15
C ILE A 223 -0.62 7.35 2.18
N TRP A 224 0.70 7.24 2.37
CA TRP A 224 1.60 8.38 2.34
C TRP A 224 1.66 9.02 0.95
N LEU A 225 1.73 8.23 -0.13
CA LEU A 225 1.66 8.73 -1.50
C LEU A 225 0.41 9.59 -1.71
N LEU A 226 -0.75 9.09 -1.30
CA LEU A 226 -2.02 9.82 -1.38
C LEU A 226 -1.98 11.11 -0.54
N ALA A 227 -1.48 11.04 0.70
CA ALA A 227 -1.34 12.20 1.57
C ALA A 227 -0.41 13.26 0.97
N SER A 228 0.72 12.86 0.38
CA SER A 228 1.65 13.79 -0.27
C SER A 228 1.04 14.44 -1.50
N MET A 229 0.35 13.66 -2.35
CA MET A 229 -0.33 14.21 -3.54
C MET A 229 -1.42 15.21 -3.16
N LEU A 230 -2.13 15.01 -2.06
CA LEU A 230 -3.20 15.92 -1.62
C LEU A 230 -2.69 17.21 -0.96
N VAL A 231 -1.55 17.17 -0.26
CA VAL A 231 -1.06 18.31 0.54
C VAL A 231 -0.16 19.26 -0.25
N LEU A 232 0.73 18.72 -1.09
CA LEU A 232 1.73 19.48 -1.83
C LEU A 232 1.18 20.55 -2.79
N PRO A 233 -0.02 20.41 -3.42
CA PRO A 233 -0.61 21.50 -4.22
C PRO A 233 -0.97 22.75 -3.40
N PHE A 234 -1.27 22.60 -2.10
CA PHE A 234 -1.86 23.68 -1.29
C PHE A 234 -0.90 24.30 -0.28
N VAL A 235 0.13 23.55 0.13
CA VAL A 235 1.06 23.96 1.19
C VAL A 235 2.48 23.88 0.65
N SER A 236 3.25 24.94 0.88
CA SER A 236 4.70 24.99 0.64
C SER A 236 5.44 25.49 1.88
N GLY A 237 6.72 25.19 1.99
CA GLY A 237 7.61 25.55 3.08
C GLY A 237 7.72 24.53 4.21
N GLY A 238 8.28 24.96 5.34
CA GLY A 238 8.60 24.07 6.47
C GLY A 238 7.38 23.41 7.15
N ALA A 239 6.16 23.88 6.88
CA ALA A 239 4.94 23.31 7.44
C ALA A 239 4.42 22.08 6.67
N VAL A 240 4.93 21.81 5.45
CA VAL A 240 4.45 20.73 4.58
C VAL A 240 4.43 19.37 5.28
N LEU A 241 5.51 19.04 5.99
CA LEU A 241 5.61 17.76 6.70
C LEU A 241 4.52 17.60 7.78
N LEU A 242 4.17 18.67 8.49
CA LEU A 242 3.12 18.64 9.51
C LEU A 242 1.74 18.40 8.88
N PHE A 243 1.44 19.07 7.76
CA PHE A 243 0.21 18.87 7.02
C PHE A 243 0.14 17.47 6.39
N GLN A 244 1.25 16.95 5.86
CA GLN A 244 1.34 15.57 5.35
C GLN A 244 1.07 14.55 6.46
N CYS A 245 1.69 14.70 7.63
CA CYS A 245 1.41 13.85 8.78
C CYS A 245 -0.06 13.92 9.24
N GLY A 246 -0.64 15.13 9.25
CA GLY A 246 -2.05 15.33 9.57
C GLY A 246 -3.00 14.69 8.56
N ALA A 247 -2.73 14.85 7.26
CA ALA A 247 -3.48 14.23 6.18
C ALA A 247 -3.37 12.70 6.22
N PHE A 248 -2.15 12.18 6.42
CA PHE A 248 -1.91 10.74 6.60
C PHE A 248 -2.74 10.19 7.77
N ALA A 249 -2.70 10.85 8.93
CA ALA A 249 -3.46 10.40 10.10
C ALA A 249 -4.97 10.42 9.86
N LEU A 250 -5.49 11.46 9.21
CA LEU A 250 -6.91 11.57 8.87
C LEU A 250 -7.33 10.48 7.88
N LEU A 251 -6.59 10.29 6.80
CA LEU A 251 -6.86 9.26 5.80
C LEU A 251 -6.78 7.86 6.41
N PHE A 252 -5.72 7.58 7.18
CA PHE A 252 -5.53 6.30 7.85
C PHE A 252 -6.69 5.99 8.80
N LEU A 253 -7.06 6.94 9.68
CA LEU A 253 -8.19 6.76 10.60
C LEU A 253 -9.51 6.57 9.83
N GLY A 254 -9.75 7.35 8.78
CA GLY A 254 -10.94 7.23 7.93
C GLY A 254 -11.03 5.84 7.29
N MET A 255 -9.92 5.33 6.75
CA MET A 255 -9.86 4.00 6.14
C MET A 255 -10.06 2.90 7.19
N VAL A 256 -9.44 2.99 8.37
CA VAL A 256 -9.63 2.01 9.46
C VAL A 256 -11.06 2.00 9.99
N VAL A 257 -11.70 3.17 10.08
CA VAL A 257 -13.10 3.27 10.49
C VAL A 257 -14.00 2.60 9.45
N TYR A 258 -13.79 2.89 8.16
CA TYR A 258 -14.54 2.25 7.08
C TYR A 258 -14.33 0.74 7.05
N GLU A 259 -13.09 0.27 7.24
CA GLU A 259 -12.75 -1.14 7.37
C GLU A 259 -13.58 -1.83 8.46
N ALA A 260 -13.63 -1.24 9.66
CA ALA A 260 -14.34 -1.81 10.80
C ALA A 260 -15.87 -1.89 10.63
N MET A 261 -16.44 -1.09 9.71
CA MET A 261 -17.87 -1.08 9.41
C MET A 261 -18.23 -1.91 8.17
N SER A 262 -17.25 -2.28 7.36
CA SER A 262 -17.45 -2.96 6.08
C SER A 262 -17.38 -4.49 6.22
N ALA A 263 -18.10 -5.19 5.35
CA ALA A 263 -18.02 -6.65 5.21
C ALA A 263 -17.22 -7.01 3.95
N ARG A 264 -16.46 -8.11 4.01
CA ARG A 264 -15.59 -8.57 2.90
C ARG A 264 -16.36 -8.73 1.58
N TYR A 265 -15.74 -8.29 0.49
CA TYR A 265 -16.25 -8.52 -0.85
C TYR A 265 -15.83 -9.89 -1.37
N ARG A 266 -16.68 -10.45 -2.23
CA ARG A 266 -16.31 -11.62 -3.04
C ARG A 266 -15.39 -11.17 -4.18
N ILE A 267 -14.46 -12.03 -4.59
CA ILE A 267 -13.49 -11.77 -5.67
C ILE A 267 -14.19 -11.22 -6.93
N ASP A 268 -15.28 -11.86 -7.36
CA ASP A 268 -16.03 -11.48 -8.57
C ASP A 268 -16.51 -10.02 -8.52
N GLN A 269 -16.92 -9.55 -7.33
CA GLN A 269 -17.36 -8.18 -7.12
C GLN A 269 -16.17 -7.21 -7.11
N ALA A 270 -15.06 -7.59 -6.48
CA ALA A 270 -13.86 -6.77 -6.46
C ALA A 270 -13.28 -6.55 -7.86
N VAL A 271 -13.21 -7.61 -8.67
CA VAL A 271 -12.75 -7.53 -10.07
C VAL A 271 -13.70 -6.69 -10.90
N ARG A 272 -15.02 -6.87 -10.77
CA ARG A 272 -16.00 -6.04 -11.48
C ARG A 272 -15.88 -4.56 -11.10
N ASN A 273 -15.67 -4.25 -9.82
CA ASN A 273 -15.47 -2.87 -9.38
C ASN A 273 -14.13 -2.31 -9.90
N GLY A 274 -13.09 -3.14 -9.96
CA GLY A 274 -11.80 -2.77 -10.56
C GLY A 274 -11.91 -2.46 -12.05
N THR A 275 -12.62 -3.28 -12.83
CA THR A 275 -12.82 -3.02 -14.27
C THR A 275 -13.70 -1.79 -14.53
N LEU A 276 -14.74 -1.57 -13.73
CA LEU A 276 -15.53 -0.33 -13.79
C LEU A 276 -14.70 0.91 -13.44
N ALA A 277 -13.86 0.81 -12.42
CA ALA A 277 -12.95 1.91 -12.06
C ALA A 277 -11.91 2.17 -13.17
N LEU A 278 -11.43 1.11 -13.84
CA LEU A 278 -10.55 1.23 -15.00
C LEU A 278 -11.23 1.92 -16.19
N THR A 279 -12.46 1.57 -16.53
CA THR A 279 -13.19 2.24 -17.62
C THR A 279 -13.46 3.71 -17.30
N LEU A 280 -13.81 4.02 -16.05
CA LEU A 280 -13.91 5.41 -15.58
C LEU A 280 -12.57 6.15 -15.64
N GLY A 281 -11.47 5.50 -15.26
CA GLY A 281 -10.12 6.06 -15.36
C GLY A 281 -9.74 6.40 -16.80
N ILE A 282 -10.00 5.49 -17.75
CA ILE A 282 -9.75 5.72 -19.17
C ILE A 282 -10.60 6.88 -19.69
N PHE A 283 -11.88 6.94 -19.30
CA PHE A 283 -12.75 8.05 -19.65
C PHE A 283 -12.20 9.39 -19.14
N LEU A 284 -11.79 9.46 -17.86
CA LEU A 284 -11.20 10.67 -17.27
C LEU A 284 -9.87 11.06 -17.94
N LEU A 285 -9.08 10.09 -18.40
CA LEU A 285 -7.88 10.33 -19.18
C LEU A 285 -8.19 10.97 -20.53
N LEU A 286 -9.22 10.49 -21.24
CA LEU A 286 -9.68 11.12 -22.49
C LEU A 286 -10.21 12.54 -22.26
N VAL A 287 -10.99 12.76 -21.19
CA VAL A 287 -11.43 14.11 -20.81
C VAL A 287 -10.23 15.01 -20.48
N GLY A 288 -9.22 14.46 -19.82
CA GLY A 288 -7.99 15.17 -19.48
C GLY A 288 -7.21 15.59 -20.72
N TRP A 289 -7.19 14.74 -21.74
CA TRP A 289 -6.60 15.00 -23.05
C TRP A 289 -7.34 16.10 -23.82
N MET A 290 -8.67 16.15 -23.71
CA MET A 290 -9.50 17.22 -24.30
C MET A 290 -9.34 18.59 -23.60
N GLY A 291 -8.51 18.67 -22.55
CA GLY A 291 -8.17 19.92 -21.88
C GLY A 291 -9.01 20.25 -20.64
N TRP A 292 -9.93 19.38 -20.23
CA TRP A 292 -10.81 19.58 -19.06
C TRP A 292 -10.26 18.91 -17.79
#